data_AF-A0A285ILQ1-F1
#
_entry.id   AF-A0A285ILQ1-F1
#
_cell.length_a   1.000
_cell.length_b   1.000
_cell.length_c   1.000
_cell.angle_alpha   90.00
_cell.angle_beta   90.00
_cell.angle_gamma   90.00
#
_symmetry.space_group_name_H-M   'P 1'
#
loop_
_entity.id
_entity.type
_entity.pdbx_description
1 polymer ?
#
loop_
_entity_poly.entity_id
_entity_poly.type
_entity_poly.pdbx_seq_one_letter_code
_entity_poly.pdbx_strand_id
1 'polypeptide(L)'
;MRAFTAILALAATSLALAACDSPEHVDGVAAPVTTTSPAATASTSAVPTSSPTATATTVKPTATVDAEPTATAKASATAPPRDTNPCPVSAAVLYKALRADKDMSARTKPTVALKDETCYQGYATAITIVEGKNVQPAGVLFEYDTEARTWRPLNLGSGGYCEGYTSAAVSKRLGNGC
;
A
#
# COMPACT_ATOMS: atom_id res chain seq x y z
N MET A 1 47.43 3.88 15.69
CA MET A 1 46.55 2.97 16.46
C MET A 1 45.44 3.81 17.07
N ARG A 2 44.19 3.71 16.58
CA ARG A 2 43.05 4.49 17.09
C ARG A 2 42.08 3.52 17.77
N ALA A 3 41.86 3.73 19.07
CA ALA A 3 41.05 2.89 19.93
C ALA A 3 39.55 3.08 19.61
N PHE A 4 38.86 1.97 19.35
CA PHE A 4 37.41 1.91 19.21
C PHE A 4 36.80 1.68 20.59
N THR A 5 36.08 2.67 21.12
CA THR A 5 35.27 2.54 22.33
C THR A 5 33.85 2.14 21.92
N ALA A 6 33.50 0.86 22.08
CA ALA A 6 32.16 0.35 21.86
C ALA A 6 31.34 0.51 23.15
N ILE A 7 30.25 1.30 23.10
CA ILE A 7 29.26 1.38 24.18
C ILE A 7 28.11 0.44 23.81
N LEU A 8 28.05 -0.69 24.49
CA LEU A 8 26.97 -1.67 24.41
C LEU A 8 25.86 -1.23 25.37
N ALA A 9 24.71 -0.78 24.85
CA ALA A 9 23.52 -0.53 25.65
C ALA A 9 22.50 -1.66 25.41
N LEU A 10 22.40 -2.58 26.38
CA LEU A 10 21.33 -3.56 26.47
C LEU A 10 20.10 -2.91 27.11
N ALA A 11 19.06 -2.67 26.32
CA ALA A 11 17.74 -2.33 26.85
C ALA A 11 16.83 -3.56 26.74
N ALA A 12 16.52 -4.16 27.88
CA ALA A 12 15.49 -5.19 28.01
C ALA A 12 14.14 -4.51 28.20
N THR A 13 13.17 -4.76 27.30
CA THR A 13 11.78 -4.34 27.48
C THR A 13 10.88 -5.56 27.58
N SER A 14 10.23 -5.65 28.73
CA SER A 14 9.31 -6.70 29.16
C SER A 14 8.06 -6.80 28.28
N LEU A 15 7.66 -8.02 27.94
CA LEU A 15 6.37 -8.33 27.33
C LEU A 15 5.28 -8.26 28.40
N ALA A 16 4.21 -7.52 28.13
CA ALA A 16 2.93 -7.66 28.82
C ALA A 16 1.93 -8.31 27.85
N LEU A 17 1.56 -9.57 28.13
CA LEU A 17 0.44 -10.25 27.47
C LEU A 17 -0.86 -9.69 28.08
N ALA A 18 -1.64 -8.98 27.29
CA ALA A 18 -3.05 -8.75 27.56
C ALA A 18 -3.87 -9.76 26.74
N ALA A 19 -4.38 -10.78 27.41
CA ALA A 19 -5.43 -11.66 26.92
C ALA A 19 -6.78 -10.99 27.22
N CYS A 20 -7.64 -10.84 26.22
CA CYS A 20 -9.08 -10.61 26.37
C CYS A 20 -9.73 -11.19 25.10
N ASP A 21 -10.28 -12.39 25.17
CA ASP A 21 -11.66 -12.71 25.58
C ASP A 21 -12.62 -12.59 24.39
N SER A 22 -13.09 -13.75 23.94
CA SER A 22 -13.94 -13.98 22.78
C SER A 22 -15.39 -14.14 23.21
N PRO A 23 -16.35 -13.44 22.59
CA PRO A 23 -17.75 -13.86 22.62
C PRO A 23 -18.17 -14.64 21.37
N GLU A 24 -19.22 -15.42 21.58
CA GLU A 24 -19.59 -16.65 20.89
C GLU A 24 -20.45 -16.47 19.62
N HIS A 25 -20.45 -17.54 18.83
CA HIS A 25 -21.53 -18.10 18.00
C HIS A 25 -22.78 -17.26 17.68
N VAL A 26 -23.07 -17.13 16.39
CA VAL A 26 -24.46 -17.15 15.88
C VAL A 26 -24.58 -18.19 14.77
N ASP A 27 -25.31 -19.26 15.08
CA ASP A 27 -25.86 -20.22 14.11
C ASP A 27 -26.91 -19.53 13.24
N GLY A 28 -26.70 -19.58 11.93
CA GLY A 28 -27.65 -19.10 10.92
C GLY A 28 -27.78 -20.11 9.80
N VAL A 29 -28.74 -21.02 9.95
CA VAL A 29 -29.13 -22.08 9.00
C VAL A 29 -30.06 -21.55 7.91
N ALA A 30 -29.92 -22.16 6.71
CA ALA A 30 -30.79 -22.15 5.50
C ALA A 30 -30.66 -20.94 4.55
N ALA A 31 -30.53 -21.09 3.23
CA ALA A 31 -31.00 -22.17 2.34
C ALA A 31 -30.10 -22.35 1.09
N PRO A 32 -30.15 -23.51 0.40
CA PRO A 32 -29.47 -23.71 -0.87
C PRO A 32 -30.24 -23.04 -2.01
N VAL A 33 -29.58 -22.14 -2.76
CA VAL A 33 -30.09 -21.68 -4.06
C VAL A 33 -29.41 -22.43 -5.19
N THR A 34 -30.24 -23.21 -5.85
CA THR A 34 -29.97 -24.05 -7.02
C THR A 34 -29.47 -23.25 -8.22
N THR A 35 -28.48 -23.86 -8.87
CA THR A 35 -28.03 -23.71 -10.25
C THR A 35 -29.10 -23.28 -11.26
N THR A 36 -28.76 -22.32 -12.12
CA THR A 36 -29.29 -22.22 -13.47
C THR A 36 -28.20 -21.72 -14.42
N SER A 37 -27.70 -22.63 -15.26
CA SER A 37 -27.04 -22.37 -16.54
C SER A 37 -28.12 -22.63 -17.60
N PRO A 38 -28.30 -21.78 -18.63
CA PRO A 38 -27.53 -22.01 -19.86
C PRO A 38 -27.30 -20.79 -20.79
N ALA A 39 -26.51 -21.08 -21.82
CA ALA A 39 -26.61 -20.64 -23.22
C ALA A 39 -25.76 -19.45 -23.71
N ALA A 40 -24.82 -19.83 -24.58
CA ALA A 40 -24.16 -19.02 -25.59
C ALA A 40 -25.15 -18.37 -26.56
N THR A 41 -24.75 -17.26 -27.22
CA THR A 41 -24.44 -17.18 -28.67
C THR A 41 -24.35 -15.70 -29.10
N ALA A 42 -23.47 -15.46 -30.09
CA ALA A 42 -23.49 -14.39 -31.09
C ALA A 42 -22.71 -13.09 -30.83
N SER A 43 -21.59 -13.03 -31.54
CA SER A 43 -20.93 -11.83 -32.06
C SER A 43 -21.93 -10.84 -32.68
N THR A 44 -21.70 -9.55 -32.47
CA THR A 44 -22.05 -8.53 -33.46
C THR A 44 -21.03 -7.41 -33.42
N SER A 45 -20.34 -7.26 -34.55
CA SER A 45 -19.52 -6.11 -34.89
C SER A 45 -20.45 -4.92 -35.16
N ALA A 46 -20.19 -3.77 -34.53
CA ALA A 46 -20.74 -2.50 -34.96
C ALA A 46 -19.77 -1.36 -34.60
N VAL A 47 -19.12 -0.83 -35.63
CA VAL A 47 -18.57 0.53 -35.64
C VAL A 47 -19.69 1.46 -36.08
N PRO A 48 -19.98 2.51 -35.32
CA PRO A 48 -20.30 3.78 -35.96
C PRO A 48 -19.46 4.94 -35.42
N THR A 49 -18.72 5.54 -36.35
CA THR A 49 -18.37 6.96 -36.40
C THR A 49 -19.54 7.85 -36.00
N SER A 50 -19.32 8.81 -35.09
CA SER A 50 -19.79 10.19 -35.22
C SER A 50 -19.24 11.07 -34.09
N SER A 51 -18.55 12.12 -34.52
CA SER A 51 -18.11 13.25 -33.71
C SER A 51 -19.28 14.20 -33.46
N PRO A 52 -19.51 14.66 -32.22
CA PRO A 52 -20.18 15.93 -32.00
C PRO A 52 -19.19 17.00 -31.51
N THR A 53 -18.97 17.99 -32.37
CA THR A 53 -18.58 19.35 -31.97
C THR A 53 -19.68 19.91 -31.08
N ALA A 54 -19.38 20.15 -29.80
CA ALA A 54 -20.26 20.89 -28.90
C ALA A 54 -19.58 22.18 -28.46
N THR A 55 -20.20 23.27 -28.86
CA THR A 55 -19.90 24.68 -28.62
C THR A 55 -19.77 24.98 -27.13
N ALA A 56 -18.67 25.63 -26.74
CA ALA A 56 -18.47 26.18 -25.41
C ALA A 56 -19.55 27.23 -25.10
N THR A 57 -20.36 26.97 -24.07
CA THR A 57 -21.20 28.00 -23.45
C THR A 57 -20.64 28.29 -22.06
N THR A 58 -20.07 29.49 -21.92
CA THR A 58 -19.64 30.08 -20.66
C THR A 58 -20.87 30.35 -19.79
N VAL A 59 -21.04 29.58 -18.72
CA VAL A 59 -21.91 29.94 -17.59
C VAL A 59 -21.02 30.05 -16.38
N LYS A 60 -20.95 31.25 -15.80
CA LYS A 60 -20.26 31.57 -14.55
C LYS A 60 -21.15 31.13 -13.38
N PRO A 61 -20.76 30.15 -12.55
CA PRO A 61 -21.35 29.95 -11.24
C PRO A 61 -20.52 30.74 -10.23
N THR A 62 -21.09 31.83 -9.72
CA THR A 62 -20.68 32.38 -8.43
C THR A 62 -21.29 31.47 -7.36
N ALA A 63 -20.48 30.67 -6.69
CA ALA A 63 -20.87 30.02 -5.43
C ALA A 63 -19.67 29.96 -4.48
N THR A 64 -19.99 30.35 -3.26
CA THR A 64 -19.13 30.68 -2.13
C THR A 64 -18.47 29.45 -1.52
N VAL A 65 -17.32 29.74 -0.90
CA VAL A 65 -16.33 28.91 -0.21
C VAL A 65 -16.91 27.97 0.86
N ASP A 66 -16.11 26.93 1.14
CA ASP A 66 -15.78 26.38 2.48
C ASP A 66 -16.27 24.96 2.79
N ALA A 67 -15.44 23.98 2.38
CA ALA A 67 -15.02 22.82 3.18
C ALA A 67 -14.07 21.98 2.31
N GLU A 68 -12.82 22.44 2.17
CA GLU A 68 -11.73 21.64 1.60
C GLU A 68 -11.40 20.52 2.60
N PRO A 69 -11.49 19.22 2.24
CA PRO A 69 -10.81 18.20 3.03
C PRO A 69 -9.32 18.50 2.92
N THR A 70 -8.72 18.95 4.02
CA THR A 70 -7.28 19.08 4.18
C THR A 70 -6.66 17.68 4.04
N ALA A 71 -6.43 17.26 2.80
CA ALA A 71 -5.45 16.23 2.51
C ALA A 71 -4.11 16.86 2.83
N THR A 72 -3.56 16.52 3.99
CA THR A 72 -2.19 16.86 4.36
C THR A 72 -1.25 16.24 3.33
N ALA A 73 -1.02 16.93 2.21
CA ALA A 73 0.07 16.65 1.30
C ALA A 73 1.35 16.87 2.09
N LYS A 74 1.87 15.79 2.67
CA LYS A 74 3.16 15.78 3.35
C LYS A 74 4.18 16.33 2.35
N ALA A 75 4.80 17.45 2.72
CA ALA A 75 5.79 18.13 1.91
C ALA A 75 6.79 17.11 1.34
N SER A 76 6.90 17.08 0.02
CA SER A 76 7.90 16.29 -0.68
C SER A 76 9.26 16.90 -0.35
N ALA A 77 9.94 16.31 0.63
CA ALA A 77 11.26 16.74 1.05
C ALA A 77 12.23 16.58 -0.13
N THR A 78 13.03 17.63 -0.36
CA THR A 78 14.11 17.64 -1.34
C THR A 78 14.97 16.39 -1.17
N ALA A 79 15.01 15.55 -2.22
CA ALA A 79 15.69 14.27 -2.19
C ALA A 79 17.18 14.45 -1.81
N PRO A 80 17.67 13.77 -0.75
CA PRO A 80 19.07 13.80 -0.37
C PRO A 80 19.98 13.09 -1.40
N PRO A 81 21.32 13.26 -1.33
CA PRO A 81 22.28 12.72 -2.30
C PRO A 81 22.16 11.19 -2.46
N ARG A 82 22.20 10.72 -3.72
CA ARG A 82 21.86 9.36 -4.17
C ARG A 82 22.91 8.26 -3.88
N ASP A 83 23.92 8.50 -3.06
CA ASP A 83 25.08 7.59 -2.93
C ASP A 83 24.98 6.54 -1.79
N THR A 84 23.89 6.53 -1.04
CA THR A 84 23.55 5.44 -0.09
C THR A 84 22.26 4.76 -0.52
N ASN A 85 22.23 4.23 -1.75
CA ASN A 85 21.05 3.53 -2.25
C ASN A 85 20.75 2.33 -1.33
N PRO A 86 19.61 2.32 -0.60
CA PRO A 86 19.29 1.28 0.38
C PRO A 86 18.86 -0.05 -0.27
N CYS A 87 18.92 -0.12 -1.61
CA CYS A 87 18.69 -1.33 -2.39
C CYS A 87 20.00 -2.13 -2.56
N PRO A 88 19.96 -3.47 -2.52
CA PRO A 88 18.79 -4.32 -2.34
C PRO A 88 18.31 -4.38 -0.88
N VAL A 89 16.99 -4.56 -0.69
CA VAL A 89 16.35 -4.77 0.61
C VAL A 89 15.64 -6.12 0.60
N SER A 90 15.60 -6.82 1.73
CA SER A 90 14.89 -8.09 1.87
C SER A 90 13.46 -7.90 2.37
N ALA A 91 12.58 -8.82 1.99
CA ALA A 91 11.20 -8.89 2.51
C ALA A 91 11.14 -8.86 4.06
N ALA A 92 12.08 -9.49 4.76
CA ALA A 92 12.12 -9.50 6.22
C ALA A 92 12.35 -8.11 6.83
N VAL A 93 13.22 -7.29 6.21
CA VAL A 93 13.46 -5.91 6.64
C VAL A 93 12.21 -5.06 6.44
N LEU A 94 11.57 -5.18 5.27
CA LEU A 94 10.32 -4.47 4.97
C LEU A 94 9.17 -4.91 5.88
N TYR A 95 9.07 -6.21 6.19
CA TYR A 95 8.04 -6.73 7.08
C TYR A 95 8.22 -6.21 8.51
N LYS A 96 9.47 -6.14 8.99
CA LYS A 96 9.77 -5.51 10.29
C LYS A 96 9.37 -4.03 10.30
N ALA A 97 9.67 -3.29 9.24
CA ALA A 97 9.26 -1.89 9.09
C ALA A 97 7.73 -1.73 9.09
N LEU A 98 7.02 -2.59 8.34
CA LEU A 98 5.56 -2.62 8.29
C LEU A 98 4.95 -2.85 9.68
N ARG A 99 5.54 -3.75 10.47
CA ARG A 99 5.06 -4.09 11.82
C ARG A 99 5.40 -3.04 12.87
N ALA A 100 6.43 -2.23 12.63
CA ALA A 100 6.80 -1.12 13.52
C ALA A 100 5.82 0.06 13.42
N ASP A 101 5.16 0.24 12.27
CA ASP A 101 4.12 1.25 12.09
C ASP A 101 2.76 0.73 12.60
N LYS A 102 2.17 1.43 13.57
CA LYS A 102 0.95 0.96 14.26
C LYS A 102 -0.26 0.93 13.32
N ASP A 103 -0.41 1.96 12.49
CA ASP A 103 -1.57 2.12 11.61
C ASP A 103 -1.50 1.11 10.46
N MET A 104 -0.33 0.97 9.85
CA MET A 104 -0.11 0.01 8.78
C MET A 104 -0.16 -1.42 9.28
N SER A 105 0.37 -1.71 10.47
CA SER A 105 0.27 -3.04 11.08
C SER A 105 -1.18 -3.43 11.36
N ALA A 106 -2.02 -2.50 11.81
CA ALA A 106 -3.45 -2.74 12.03
C ALA A 106 -4.19 -3.04 10.72
N ARG A 107 -3.90 -2.31 9.65
CA ARG A 107 -4.52 -2.47 8.32
C ARG A 107 -4.08 -3.72 7.57
N THR A 108 -2.93 -4.30 7.95
CA THR A 108 -2.33 -5.49 7.31
C THR A 108 -2.49 -6.74 8.15
N LYS A 109 -3.55 -6.86 8.96
CA LYS A 109 -3.92 -8.15 9.55
C LYS A 109 -4.85 -8.88 8.58
N PRO A 110 -4.65 -10.20 8.32
CA PRO A 110 -3.74 -11.15 8.98
C PRO A 110 -2.43 -11.42 8.20
N THR A 111 -1.74 -10.41 7.65
CA THR A 111 -0.50 -10.64 6.89
C THR A 111 0.57 -11.32 7.76
N VAL A 112 1.17 -12.40 7.26
CA VAL A 112 2.21 -13.16 7.97
C VAL A 112 3.61 -12.90 7.43
N ALA A 113 3.72 -12.48 6.16
CA ALA A 113 4.99 -12.21 5.50
C ALA A 113 4.80 -11.26 4.31
N LEU A 114 5.92 -10.85 3.72
CA LEU A 114 5.97 -10.14 2.44
C LEU A 114 6.73 -11.00 1.41
N LYS A 115 6.48 -10.75 0.13
CA LYS A 115 7.18 -11.36 -0.99
C LYS A 115 7.22 -10.43 -2.20
N ASP A 116 7.87 -10.88 -3.26
CA ASP A 116 7.91 -10.20 -4.57
C ASP A 116 8.46 -8.76 -4.44
N GLU A 117 9.48 -8.58 -3.60
CA GLU A 117 10.04 -7.27 -3.31
C GLU A 117 10.77 -6.67 -4.51
N THR A 118 10.52 -5.39 -4.77
CA THR A 118 11.26 -4.61 -5.77
C THR A 118 11.75 -3.33 -5.12
N CYS A 119 12.98 -2.91 -5.41
CA CYS A 119 13.61 -1.75 -4.79
C CYS A 119 14.23 -0.84 -5.85
N TYR A 120 13.92 0.45 -5.79
CA TYR A 120 14.45 1.45 -6.71
C TYR A 120 14.48 2.85 -6.09
N GLN A 121 15.65 3.51 -6.13
CA GLN A 121 15.80 4.93 -5.75
C GLN A 121 15.24 5.28 -4.36
N GLY A 122 15.49 4.43 -3.36
CA GLY A 122 15.00 4.68 -1.99
C GLY A 122 13.52 4.32 -1.76
N TYR A 123 12.86 3.74 -2.76
CA TYR A 123 11.53 3.16 -2.63
C TYR A 123 11.62 1.64 -2.73
N ALA A 124 10.70 0.95 -2.07
CA ALA A 124 10.52 -0.47 -2.24
C ALA A 124 9.04 -0.85 -2.26
N THR A 125 8.68 -1.87 -3.03
CA THR A 125 7.36 -2.48 -3.02
C THR A 125 7.47 -3.93 -2.55
N ALA A 126 6.40 -4.45 -1.97
CA ALA A 126 6.27 -5.87 -1.69
C ALA A 126 4.78 -6.26 -1.64
N ILE A 127 4.48 -7.54 -1.83
CA ILE A 127 3.14 -8.10 -1.75
C ILE A 127 2.96 -8.84 -0.43
N THR A 128 1.85 -8.58 0.27
CA THR A 128 1.51 -9.27 1.52
C THR A 128 1.17 -10.74 1.26
N ILE A 129 1.67 -11.63 2.10
CA ILE A 129 1.18 -13.00 2.25
C ILE A 129 0.20 -13.02 3.41
N VAL A 130 -1.03 -13.44 3.16
CA VAL A 130 -2.12 -13.48 4.14
C VAL A 130 -2.56 -14.92 4.37
N GLU A 131 -2.90 -15.25 5.61
CA GLU A 131 -3.53 -16.54 5.94
C GLU A 131 -5.05 -16.42 5.88
N GLY A 132 -5.71 -17.52 5.47
CA GLY A 132 -7.17 -17.60 5.40
C GLY A 132 -7.71 -17.66 3.97
N LYS A 133 -8.88 -18.26 3.82
CA LYS A 133 -9.59 -18.33 2.54
C LYS A 133 -10.22 -16.96 2.27
N ASN A 134 -10.18 -16.53 1.01
CA ASN A 134 -10.82 -15.30 0.51
C ASN A 134 -10.18 -13.97 0.97
N VAL A 135 -8.94 -13.96 1.45
CA VAL A 135 -8.19 -12.72 1.71
C VAL A 135 -7.33 -12.40 0.49
N GLN A 136 -7.51 -11.22 -0.09
CA GLN A 136 -6.71 -10.78 -1.22
C GLN A 136 -5.36 -10.23 -0.73
N PRO A 137 -4.23 -10.59 -1.38
CA PRO A 137 -2.95 -9.95 -1.09
C PRO A 137 -3.01 -8.46 -1.48
N ALA A 138 -2.39 -7.61 -0.68
CA ALA A 138 -2.19 -6.20 -0.97
C ALA A 138 -0.73 -5.93 -1.34
N GLY A 139 -0.51 -4.97 -2.24
CA GLY A 139 0.78 -4.33 -2.40
C GLY A 139 1.01 -3.31 -1.31
N VAL A 140 2.26 -3.15 -0.91
CA VAL A 140 2.71 -2.16 0.07
C VAL A 140 3.86 -1.38 -0.52
N LEU A 141 3.78 -0.04 -0.46
CA LEU A 141 4.86 0.86 -0.82
C LEU A 141 5.62 1.28 0.44
N PHE A 142 6.94 1.25 0.35
CA PHE A 142 7.87 1.72 1.37
C PHE A 142 8.75 2.83 0.81
N GLU A 143 9.12 3.76 1.67
CA GLU A 143 10.15 4.77 1.42
C GLU A 143 11.24 4.62 2.49
N TYR A 144 12.49 4.76 2.06
CA TYR A 144 13.62 4.78 2.96
C TYR A 144 13.83 6.18 3.51
N ASP A 145 13.67 6.32 4.82
CA ASP A 145 14.02 7.52 5.54
C ASP A 145 15.54 7.57 5.72
N THR A 146 16.21 8.49 5.02
CA THR A 146 17.67 8.61 5.06
C THR A 146 18.21 9.17 6.35
N GLU A 147 17.42 9.97 7.08
CA GLU A 147 17.82 10.56 8.35
C GLU A 147 17.75 9.52 9.46
N ALA A 148 16.62 8.82 9.56
CA ALA A 148 16.41 7.75 10.52
C ALA A 148 17.14 6.45 10.13
N ARG A 149 17.55 6.32 8.86
CA ARG A 149 18.11 5.09 8.26
C ARG A 149 17.17 3.89 8.42
N THR A 150 15.89 4.13 8.22
CA THR A 150 14.83 3.12 8.39
C THR A 150 13.84 3.16 7.24
N TRP A 151 13.29 2.00 6.89
CA TRP A 151 12.16 1.92 5.98
C TRP A 151 10.86 2.30 6.67
N ARG A 152 10.00 3.05 5.98
CA ARG A 152 8.68 3.46 6.43
C ARG A 152 7.62 3.07 5.39
N PRO A 153 6.56 2.36 5.79
CA PRO A 153 5.43 2.12 4.90
C PRO A 153 4.70 3.44 4.60
N LEU A 154 4.41 3.68 3.32
CA LEU A 154 3.69 4.88 2.87
C LEU A 154 2.24 4.58 2.57
N ASN A 155 1.97 3.47 1.90
CA ASN A 155 0.62 3.12 1.46
C ASN A 155 0.46 1.61 1.25
N LEU A 156 -0.78 1.14 1.25
CA LEU A 156 -1.15 -0.24 0.95
C LEU A 156 -2.45 -0.33 0.16
N GLY A 157 -2.59 -1.35 -0.67
CA GLY A 157 -3.83 -1.59 -1.40
C GLY A 157 -3.70 -2.70 -2.44
N SER A 158 -4.82 -3.11 -3.02
CA SER A 158 -4.84 -4.09 -4.12
C SER A 158 -4.42 -3.48 -5.48
N GLY A 159 -4.27 -2.17 -5.57
CA GLY A 159 -3.82 -1.43 -6.75
C GLY A 159 -3.66 0.06 -6.46
N GLY A 160 -2.94 0.79 -7.31
CA GLY A 160 -2.76 2.25 -7.17
C GLY A 160 -1.99 2.68 -5.93
N TYR A 161 -1.36 1.75 -5.21
CA TYR A 161 -0.72 2.03 -3.93
C TYR A 161 0.57 2.88 -4.07
N CYS A 162 1.01 3.16 -5.30
CA CYS A 162 2.12 4.06 -5.62
C CYS A 162 1.66 5.45 -6.08
N GLU A 163 0.37 5.61 -6.38
CA GLU A 163 -0.20 6.86 -6.88
C GLU A 163 -0.13 7.96 -5.81
N GLY A 164 0.38 9.13 -6.20
CA GLY A 164 0.56 10.27 -5.30
C GLY A 164 1.81 10.21 -4.41
N TYR A 165 2.52 9.07 -4.34
CA TYR A 165 3.72 8.90 -3.52
C TYR A 165 5.01 8.87 -4.33
N THR A 166 4.97 8.31 -5.54
CA THR A 166 6.14 8.20 -6.41
C THR A 166 5.92 8.89 -7.75
N SER A 167 7.01 9.35 -8.37
CA SER A 167 6.96 9.81 -9.77
C SER A 167 6.67 8.63 -10.71
N ALA A 168 6.06 8.90 -11.87
CA ALA A 168 5.74 7.87 -12.87
C ALA A 168 6.97 7.06 -13.32
N ALA A 169 8.15 7.69 -13.38
CA ALA A 169 9.40 7.02 -13.72
C ALA A 169 9.84 6.00 -12.65
N VAL A 170 9.61 6.31 -11.37
CA VAL A 170 9.90 5.41 -10.25
C VAL A 170 8.86 4.28 -10.20
N SER A 171 7.57 4.61 -10.29
CA SER A 171 6.47 3.63 -10.32
C SER A 171 6.70 2.55 -11.39
N LYS A 172 7.06 2.97 -12.61
CA LYS A 172 7.34 2.06 -13.73
C LYS A 172 8.50 1.10 -13.47
N ARG A 173 9.47 1.48 -12.64
CA ARG A 173 10.63 0.65 -12.29
C ARG A 173 10.37 -0.28 -11.11
N LEU A 174 9.45 0.09 -10.22
CA LEU A 174 9.04 -0.72 -9.07
C LEU A 174 8.10 -1.87 -9.47
N GLY A 175 7.30 -1.71 -10.52
CA GLY A 175 6.42 -2.77 -11.03
C GLY A 175 5.32 -3.22 -10.06
N ASN A 176 4.71 -4.39 -10.33
CA ASN A 176 3.73 -5.08 -9.47
C ASN A 176 2.55 -4.24 -8.96
N GLY A 177 1.90 -3.44 -9.82
CA GLY A 177 0.68 -2.71 -9.45
C GLY A 177 0.92 -1.33 -8.85
N CYS A 178 2.19 -0.87 -8.85
CA CYS A 178 2.49 0.45 -9.38
C CYS A 178 2.24 0.47 -10.91
#